data_AF-A0A519RTN0-F1
#
_entry.id   AF-A0A519RTN0-F1
#
_cell.length_a   1.000
_cell.length_b   1.000
_cell.length_c   1.000
_cell.angle_alpha   90.00
_cell.angle_beta   90.00
_cell.angle_gamma   90.00
#
_symmetry.space_group_name_H-M   'P 1'
#
loop_
_entity.id
_entity.type
_entity.pdbx_description
1 polymer ?
#
loop_
_entity_poly.entity_id
_entity_poly.type
_entity_poly.pdbx_seq_one_letter_code
_entity_poly.pdbx_strand_id
1 'polypeptide(L)'
;MNTSEIINLLNKPNAINDKHTFALERIVQEFPYFQSARALYLKGLYNQDSFKYNQALRVTASYTTDRSILFDFITTGNFATLQKTFLDEKEAIINNIIVNESEIILREEVEKPEEIVAEKESEPINKLEQSILISIKEASPEVESGIEIHEKAELEESKLETIEEKLEIGKPLDFSKEEKHSFQEWLQLASFNPINRENIPLEEKTEEKDLEKKKKLDIIDKFIEANPKIPPIKQTETKPIVLQQTEGDTSYLMTETLAKVYLEQKKYQKAIQAYEILILKYPEKSSLFADRISDIKFIQQNNN
;
A
#
# COMPACT_ATOMS: atom_id res chain seq x y z
N MET A 1 0.59 17.25 26.57
CA MET A 1 0.15 18.08 25.43
C MET A 1 -1.29 18.48 25.70
N ASN A 2 -1.68 19.71 25.40
CA ASN A 2 -3.06 20.18 25.62
C ASN A 2 -3.88 20.18 24.31
N THR A 3 -5.19 20.35 24.42
CA THR A 3 -6.11 20.34 23.25
C THR A 3 -5.85 21.50 22.29
N SER A 4 -5.63 22.71 22.80
CA SER A 4 -5.34 23.90 21.99
C SER A 4 -4.06 23.76 21.17
N GLU A 5 -3.04 23.12 21.74
CA GLU A 5 -1.75 22.83 21.10
C GLU A 5 -1.92 21.82 19.96
N ILE A 6 -2.72 20.76 20.16
CA ILE A 6 -3.07 19.80 19.09
C ILE A 6 -3.77 20.53 17.94
N ILE A 7 -4.76 21.38 18.24
CA ILE A 7 -5.49 22.15 17.22
C ILE A 7 -4.56 23.09 16.47
N ASN A 8 -3.65 23.77 17.18
CA ASN A 8 -2.67 24.65 16.57
C ASN A 8 -1.72 23.90 15.62
N LEU A 9 -1.25 22.71 16.01
CA LEU A 9 -0.39 21.89 15.16
C LEU A 9 -1.13 21.31 13.95
N LEU A 10 -2.42 20.98 14.07
CA LEU A 10 -3.23 20.56 12.91
C LEU A 10 -3.35 21.66 11.87
N ASN A 11 -3.53 22.91 12.31
CA ASN A 11 -3.59 24.06 11.40
C ASN A 11 -2.21 24.49 10.88
N LYS A 12 -1.12 24.13 11.57
CA LYS A 12 0.26 24.44 11.18
C LYS A 12 1.17 23.22 11.34
N PRO A 13 1.06 22.21 10.43
CA PRO A 13 1.80 20.95 10.57
C PRO A 13 3.32 21.09 10.53
N ASN A 14 3.84 22.15 9.91
CA ASN A 14 5.29 22.40 9.85
C ASN A 14 5.88 22.92 11.18
N ALA A 15 5.04 23.31 12.15
CA ALA A 15 5.51 23.80 13.45
C ALA A 15 5.85 22.67 14.44
N ILE A 16 5.69 21.40 14.03
CA ILE A 16 5.97 20.24 14.86
C ILE A 16 7.48 20.15 15.11
N ASN A 17 7.86 20.00 16.38
CA ASN A 17 9.24 19.86 16.86
C ASN A 17 9.39 18.55 17.64
N ASP A 18 10.61 18.23 18.06
CA ASP A 18 10.93 16.96 18.75
C ASP A 18 10.17 16.74 20.05
N LYS A 19 9.92 17.83 20.81
CA LYS A 19 9.14 17.75 22.05
C LYS A 19 7.69 17.40 21.74
N HIS A 20 7.12 17.97 20.68
CA HIS A 20 5.79 17.61 20.21
C HIS A 20 5.76 16.16 19.71
N THR A 21 6.76 15.71 18.94
CA THR A 21 6.83 14.33 18.44
C THR A 21 6.82 13.32 19.59
N PHE A 22 7.63 13.54 20.64
CA PHE A 22 7.64 12.66 21.81
C PHE A 22 6.32 12.67 22.59
N ALA A 23 5.69 13.84 22.75
CA ALA A 23 4.39 13.92 23.40
C ALA A 23 3.30 13.22 22.59
N LEU A 24 3.32 13.34 21.27
CA LEU A 24 2.41 12.68 20.34
C LEU A 24 2.61 11.16 20.33
N GLU A 25 3.85 10.67 20.44
CA GLU A 25 4.14 9.24 20.57
C GLU A 25 3.39 8.62 21.76
N ARG A 26 3.44 9.28 22.92
CA ARG A 26 2.71 8.83 24.12
C ARG A 26 1.20 8.84 23.92
N ILE A 27 0.66 9.88 23.29
CA ILE A 27 -0.77 9.97 22.97
C ILE A 27 -1.21 8.85 22.02
N VAL A 28 -0.39 8.54 21.02
CA VAL A 28 -0.69 7.46 20.06
C VAL A 28 -0.64 6.09 20.73
N GLN A 29 0.23 5.89 21.72
CA GLN A 29 0.29 4.67 22.53
C GLN A 29 -0.94 4.52 23.43
N GLU A 30 -1.36 5.61 24.10
CA GLU A 30 -2.50 5.60 25.01
C GLU A 30 -3.85 5.57 24.28
N PHE A 31 -3.93 6.23 23.12
CA PHE A 31 -5.13 6.32 22.28
C PHE A 31 -4.84 5.85 20.84
N PRO A 32 -4.73 4.53 20.60
CA PRO A 32 -4.34 3.99 19.30
C PRO A 32 -5.27 4.32 18.14
N TYR A 33 -6.52 4.72 18.38
CA TYR A 33 -7.47 5.08 17.32
C TYR A 33 -7.54 6.59 17.05
N PHE A 34 -6.71 7.39 17.71
CA PHE A 34 -6.72 8.83 17.51
C PHE A 34 -6.00 9.24 16.21
N GLN A 35 -6.73 9.19 15.10
CA GLN A 35 -6.22 9.43 13.74
C GLN A 35 -5.44 10.74 13.59
N SER A 36 -5.95 11.84 14.12
CA SER A 36 -5.30 13.15 14.02
C SER A 36 -3.96 13.19 14.74
N ALA A 37 -3.87 12.58 15.94
CA ALA A 37 -2.60 12.47 16.67
C ALA A 37 -1.60 11.58 15.93
N ARG A 38 -2.04 10.50 15.28
CA ARG A 38 -1.18 9.67 14.43
C ARG A 38 -0.62 10.43 13.24
N ALA A 39 -1.46 11.21 12.55
CA ALA A 39 -1.02 12.03 11.42
C ALA A 39 0.02 13.08 11.88
N LEU A 40 -0.23 13.76 13.00
CA LEU A 40 0.72 14.70 13.59
C LEU A 40 2.04 14.02 13.99
N TYR A 41 1.97 12.87 14.67
CA TYR A 41 3.15 12.09 15.06
C TYR A 41 3.98 11.71 13.84
N LEU A 42 3.31 11.21 12.80
CA LEU A 42 3.93 10.82 11.54
C LEU A 42 4.61 12.00 10.84
N LYS A 43 4.00 13.18 10.85
CA LYS A 43 4.61 14.41 10.33
C LYS A 43 5.84 14.82 11.14
N GLY A 44 5.80 14.65 12.46
CA GLY A 44 6.98 14.85 13.32
C GLY A 44 8.13 13.92 12.96
N LEU A 45 7.86 12.63 12.77
CA LEU A 45 8.86 11.66 12.32
C LEU A 45 9.40 11.97 10.92
N TYR A 46 8.55 12.45 10.01
CA TYR A 46 8.96 12.88 8.67
C TYR A 46 9.93 14.05 8.74
N ASN A 47 9.61 15.09 9.50
CA ASN A 47 10.47 16.28 9.64
C ASN A 47 11.83 15.98 10.30
N GLN A 48 11.95 14.86 11.01
CA GLN A 48 13.16 14.42 11.70
C GLN A 48 14.00 13.43 10.90
N ASP A 49 13.58 13.07 9.68
CA ASP A 49 14.17 11.98 8.88
C ASP A 49 14.30 10.67 9.68
N SER A 50 13.32 10.40 10.55
CA SER A 50 13.42 9.27 11.47
C SER A 50 13.28 7.94 10.74
N PHE A 51 14.15 6.98 11.04
CA PHE A 51 14.03 5.60 10.55
C PHE A 51 12.69 4.92 10.90
N LYS A 52 12.03 5.39 11.97
CA LYS A 52 10.70 4.89 12.38
C LYS A 52 9.57 5.37 11.46
N TYR A 53 9.81 6.38 10.63
CA TYR A 53 8.81 7.01 9.77
C TYR A 53 8.09 6.00 8.89
N ASN A 54 8.82 5.15 8.17
CA ASN A 54 8.22 4.19 7.23
C ASN A 54 7.31 3.17 7.94
N GLN A 55 7.71 2.71 9.13
CA GLN A 55 6.87 1.83 9.95
C GLN A 55 5.62 2.58 10.43
N ALA A 56 5.79 3.79 10.97
CA ALA A 56 4.69 4.62 11.45
C ALA A 56 3.73 5.02 10.32
N LEU A 57 4.22 5.23 9.09
CA LEU A 57 3.44 5.54 7.89
C LEU A 57 2.49 4.39 7.56
N ARG A 58 3.01 3.16 7.52
CA ARG A 58 2.22 1.95 7.24
C ARG A 58 1.09 1.77 8.26
N VAL A 59 1.41 1.94 9.53
CA VAL A 59 0.43 1.84 10.62
C VAL A 59 -0.59 2.97 10.50
N THR A 60 -0.15 4.22 10.40
CA THR A 60 -1.06 5.37 10.30
C THR A 60 -1.99 5.25 9.10
N ALA A 61 -1.49 4.82 7.94
CA ALA A 61 -2.28 4.61 6.73
C ALA A 61 -3.32 3.46 6.84
N SER A 62 -3.18 2.55 7.81
CA SER A 62 -4.22 1.55 8.11
C SER A 62 -5.29 2.08 9.05
N TYR A 63 -4.94 3.05 9.91
CA TYR A 63 -5.88 3.68 10.83
C TYR A 63 -6.62 4.87 10.21
N THR A 64 -6.12 5.49 9.14
CA THR A 64 -6.76 6.64 8.49
C THR A 64 -7.88 6.23 7.53
N THR A 65 -8.97 7.00 7.50
CA THR A 65 -10.11 6.81 6.59
C THR A 65 -9.77 7.12 5.14
N ASP A 66 -9.14 8.27 4.88
CA ASP A 66 -8.73 8.70 3.55
C ASP A 66 -7.21 8.91 3.49
N ARG A 67 -6.55 8.04 2.69
CA ARG A 67 -5.09 8.08 2.51
C ARG A 67 -4.64 9.26 1.65
N SER A 68 -5.53 9.80 0.81
CA SER A 68 -5.24 10.98 -0.01
C SER A 68 -5.06 12.21 0.88
N ILE A 69 -5.95 12.38 1.87
CA ILE A 69 -5.86 13.46 2.86
C ILE A 69 -4.59 13.31 3.71
N LEU A 70 -4.25 12.09 4.11
CA LEU A 70 -3.01 11.82 4.84
C LEU A 70 -1.77 12.16 4.00
N PHE A 71 -1.77 11.75 2.73
CA PHE A 71 -0.69 12.05 1.80
C PHE A 71 -0.53 13.56 1.59
N ASP A 72 -1.63 14.27 1.33
CA ASP A 72 -1.65 15.72 1.18
C ASP A 72 -1.15 16.42 2.45
N PHE A 73 -1.55 15.92 3.63
CA PHE A 73 -1.10 16.42 4.94
C PHE A 73 0.42 16.29 5.14
N ILE A 74 1.01 15.17 4.74
CA ILE A 74 2.44 14.93 4.93
C ILE A 74 3.26 15.69 3.88
N THR A 75 2.83 15.68 2.62
CA THR A 75 3.59 16.22 1.48
C THR A 75 3.40 17.72 1.28
N THR A 76 2.27 18.29 1.69
CA THR A 76 1.98 19.71 1.46
C THR A 76 2.39 20.57 2.64
N GLY A 77 3.20 21.60 2.39
CA GLY A 77 3.62 22.55 3.43
C GLY A 77 2.49 23.44 3.97
N ASN A 78 1.40 23.60 3.23
CA ASN A 78 0.25 24.42 3.65
C ASN A 78 -1.03 23.60 3.56
N PHE A 79 -1.21 22.69 4.51
CA PHE A 79 -2.42 21.88 4.60
C PHE A 79 -3.59 22.74 5.07
N ALA A 80 -4.61 22.90 4.22
CA ALA A 80 -5.87 23.54 4.62
C ALA A 80 -6.74 22.49 5.33
N THR A 81 -6.73 22.51 6.65
CA THR A 81 -7.49 21.60 7.53
C THR A 81 -8.97 21.55 7.22
N LEU A 82 -9.53 22.65 6.75
CA LEU A 82 -10.91 22.79 6.35
C LEU A 82 -10.91 23.57 5.04
N GLN A 83 -11.48 23.01 3.99
CA GLN A 83 -12.01 23.82 2.90
C GLN A 83 -13.20 24.59 3.49
N LYS A 84 -12.91 25.64 4.26
CA LYS A 84 -13.93 26.45 4.94
C LYS A 84 -14.96 26.94 3.92
N THR A 85 -14.50 27.30 2.73
CA THR A 85 -15.33 27.63 1.57
C THR A 85 -16.33 26.54 1.19
N PHE A 86 -15.91 25.27 1.16
CA PHE A 86 -16.80 24.15 0.85
C PHE A 86 -17.85 23.93 1.94
N LEU A 87 -17.46 24.06 3.22
CA LEU A 87 -18.41 23.97 4.33
C LEU A 87 -19.40 25.12 4.32
N ASP A 88 -18.92 26.35 4.15
CA ASP A 88 -19.74 27.56 4.06
C ASP A 88 -20.75 27.43 2.88
N GLU A 89 -20.33 26.88 1.73
CA GLU A 89 -21.21 26.57 0.60
C GLU A 89 -22.28 25.52 0.95
N LYS A 90 -21.89 24.43 1.61
CA LYS A 90 -22.84 23.37 2.02
C LYS A 90 -23.82 23.86 3.07
N GLU A 91 -23.36 24.64 4.05
CA GLU A 91 -24.22 25.29 5.03
C GLU A 91 -25.19 26.26 4.36
N ALA A 92 -24.72 27.08 3.41
CA ALA A 92 -25.60 27.96 2.64
C ALA A 92 -26.66 27.18 1.83
N ILE A 93 -26.29 26.03 1.25
CA ILE A 93 -27.23 25.14 0.56
C ILE A 93 -28.27 24.61 1.54
N ILE A 94 -27.85 24.09 2.71
CA ILE A 94 -28.76 23.55 3.75
C ILE A 94 -29.73 24.63 4.22
N ASN A 95 -29.23 25.85 4.48
CA ASN A 95 -30.05 26.97 4.93
C ASN A 95 -31.05 27.44 3.86
N ASN A 96 -30.76 27.20 2.58
CA ASN A 96 -31.66 27.49 1.46
C ASN A 96 -32.68 26.38 1.19
N ILE A 97 -32.63 25.24 1.89
CA ILE A 97 -33.64 24.19 1.75
C ILE A 97 -34.96 24.70 2.33
N ILE A 98 -35.97 24.81 1.47
CA ILE A 98 -37.34 25.15 1.87
C ILE A 98 -37.95 23.90 2.51
N VAL A 99 -38.16 23.94 3.83
CA VAL A 99 -38.80 22.85 4.58
C VAL A 99 -40.31 23.06 4.55
N ASN A 100 -41.03 22.19 3.84
CA ASN A 100 -42.49 22.32 3.70
C ASN A 100 -43.25 21.92 4.97
N GLU A 101 -42.79 20.88 5.68
CA GLU A 101 -43.39 20.36 6.91
C GLU A 101 -42.30 19.82 7.85
N SER A 102 -42.41 20.10 9.15
CA SER A 102 -41.54 19.53 10.18
C SER A 102 -42.39 19.00 11.34
N GLU A 103 -42.29 17.72 11.64
CA GLU A 103 -42.93 17.11 12.80
C GLU A 103 -41.93 17.01 13.96
N ILE A 104 -42.26 17.64 15.08
CA ILE A 104 -41.43 17.57 16.30
C ILE A 104 -41.84 16.30 17.03
N ILE A 105 -41.06 15.23 16.87
CA ILE A 105 -41.20 14.02 17.67
C ILE A 105 -40.66 14.34 19.06
N LEU A 106 -41.56 14.74 19.97
CA LEU A 106 -41.27 14.73 21.39
C LEU A 106 -41.05 13.27 21.78
N ARG A 107 -39.79 12.88 22.01
CA ARG A 107 -39.51 11.65 22.74
C ARG A 107 -40.16 11.84 24.11
N GLU A 108 -41.24 11.12 24.39
CA GLU A 108 -41.64 10.90 25.77
C GLU A 108 -40.42 10.33 26.47
N GLU A 109 -39.87 11.11 27.40
CA GLU A 109 -38.94 10.60 28.39
C GLU A 109 -39.70 9.51 29.12
N VAL A 110 -39.50 8.26 28.69
CA VAL A 110 -39.82 7.11 29.53
C VAL A 110 -38.97 7.30 30.76
N GLU A 111 -39.59 7.83 31.81
CA GLU A 111 -39.04 7.91 33.15
C GLU A 111 -38.39 6.56 33.43
N LYS A 112 -37.06 6.55 33.50
CA LYS A 112 -36.31 5.41 34.01
C LYS A 112 -36.88 5.08 35.39
N PRO A 113 -37.42 3.88 35.62
CA PRO A 113 -37.54 3.39 36.97
C PRO A 113 -36.12 3.05 37.44
N GLU A 114 -35.67 3.75 38.46
CA GLU A 114 -34.48 3.41 39.23
C GLU A 114 -34.64 2.01 39.87
N GLU A 115 -33.57 1.22 39.69
CA GLU A 115 -33.09 0.10 40.52
C GLU A 115 -34.05 -1.04 40.94
N ILE A 116 -33.61 -2.29 40.71
CA ILE A 116 -33.10 -3.21 41.75
C ILE A 116 -32.68 -4.54 41.07
N VAL A 117 -31.59 -5.11 41.61
CA VAL A 117 -31.06 -6.49 41.52
C VAL A 117 -29.87 -6.73 40.56
N ALA A 118 -28.75 -7.01 41.23
CA ALA A 118 -27.53 -7.63 40.77
C ALA A 118 -27.71 -8.76 39.76
N GLU A 119 -26.82 -8.81 38.77
CA GLU A 119 -26.13 -10.04 38.38
C GLU A 119 -24.89 -9.72 37.53
N LYS A 120 -23.87 -10.57 37.68
CA LYS A 120 -22.54 -10.44 37.12
C LYS A 120 -22.57 -10.50 35.59
N GLU A 121 -22.14 -9.45 34.92
CA GLU A 121 -21.75 -9.55 33.51
C GLU A 121 -20.29 -10.03 33.43
N SER A 122 -20.13 -11.35 33.34
CA SER A 122 -18.96 -11.90 32.64
C SER A 122 -19.28 -11.83 31.15
N GLU A 123 -18.62 -10.93 30.43
CA GLU A 123 -18.65 -10.94 28.97
C GLU A 123 -18.23 -12.35 28.48
N PRO A 124 -18.99 -12.96 27.54
CA PRO A 124 -18.61 -14.27 27.02
C PRO A 124 -17.36 -14.06 26.17
N ILE A 125 -16.20 -14.38 26.75
CA ILE A 125 -14.93 -14.38 26.03
C ILE A 125 -15.10 -15.26 24.79
N ASN A 126 -15.04 -14.62 23.63
CA ASN A 126 -15.25 -15.26 22.36
C ASN A 126 -14.09 -16.25 22.15
N LYS A 127 -14.39 -17.56 22.01
CA LYS A 127 -13.36 -18.61 21.87
C LYS A 127 -12.36 -18.33 20.73
N LEU A 128 -12.78 -17.53 19.74
CA LEU A 128 -11.91 -17.02 18.68
C LEU A 128 -10.80 -16.10 19.21
N GLU A 129 -11.09 -15.19 20.13
CA GLU A 129 -10.10 -14.23 20.66
C GLU A 129 -8.99 -14.97 21.43
N GLN A 130 -9.36 -15.99 22.21
CA GLN A 130 -8.37 -16.84 22.88
C GLN A 130 -7.51 -17.61 21.88
N SER A 131 -8.11 -18.13 20.80
CA SER A 131 -7.35 -18.85 19.75
C SER A 131 -6.36 -17.94 18.99
N ILE A 132 -6.73 -16.67 18.77
CA ILE A 132 -5.88 -15.70 18.09
C ILE A 132 -4.72 -15.28 19.00
N LEU A 133 -4.98 -15.04 20.29
CA LEU A 133 -3.94 -14.68 21.26
C LEU A 133 -2.91 -15.80 21.48
N ILE A 134 -3.35 -17.07 21.45
CA ILE A 134 -2.45 -18.23 21.56
C ILE A 134 -1.57 -18.36 20.31
N SER A 135 -2.16 -18.21 19.11
CA SER A 135 -1.40 -18.31 17.85
C SER A 135 -0.37 -17.19 17.68
N ILE A 136 -0.61 -16.00 18.21
CA ILE A 136 0.35 -14.87 18.18
C ILE A 136 1.51 -15.14 19.15
N LYS A 137 1.25 -15.78 20.30
CA LYS A 137 2.27 -16.10 21.29
C LYS A 137 3.19 -17.25 20.84
N GLU A 138 2.68 -18.22 20.08
CA GLU A 138 3.48 -19.32 19.51
C GLU A 138 4.39 -18.91 18.34
N ALA A 139 4.12 -17.77 17.68
CA ALA A 139 4.85 -17.32 16.50
C ALA A 139 6.09 -16.45 16.78
N SER A 140 6.42 -16.20 18.05
CA SER A 140 7.59 -15.40 18.44
C SER A 140 8.74 -16.29 18.90
N PRO A 141 9.88 -16.36 18.19
CA PRO A 141 11.07 -16.99 18.72
C PRO A 141 11.74 -16.04 19.72
N GLU A 142 11.88 -16.50 20.96
CA GLU A 142 12.77 -15.90 21.96
C GLU A 142 14.22 -16.26 21.62
N VAL A 143 15.09 -15.25 21.54
CA VAL A 143 16.55 -15.44 21.58
C VAL A 143 17.14 -14.39 22.50
N GLU A 144 17.50 -14.82 23.71
CA GLU A 144 18.58 -14.20 24.50
C GLU A 144 19.90 -14.86 24.12
N SER A 145 20.96 -14.06 23.90
CA SER A 145 22.18 -14.08 24.74
C SER A 145 23.35 -13.37 24.04
N GLY A 146 24.09 -12.57 24.81
CA GLY A 146 25.56 -12.57 24.75
C GLY A 146 26.26 -11.45 23.98
N ILE A 147 26.65 -10.41 24.73
CA ILE A 147 27.82 -9.53 24.52
C ILE A 147 29.08 -10.43 24.72
N GLU A 148 30.18 -10.43 23.93
CA GLU A 148 31.21 -9.40 23.71
C GLU A 148 32.30 -9.96 22.74
N ILE A 149 33.00 -9.10 21.98
CA ILE A 149 34.48 -8.95 21.86
C ILE A 149 34.82 -8.10 20.61
N HIS A 150 35.33 -6.90 20.87
CA HIS A 150 35.94 -5.98 19.91
C HIS A 150 37.38 -6.40 19.58
N GLU A 151 37.90 -5.95 18.42
CA GLU A 151 39.13 -5.13 18.26
C GLU A 151 39.69 -5.12 16.81
N LYS A 152 38.84 -5.38 15.80
CA LYS A 152 39.15 -5.11 14.37
C LYS A 152 38.08 -4.31 13.61
N ALA A 153 36.92 -4.06 14.22
CA ALA A 153 35.72 -3.55 13.54
C ALA A 153 35.66 -2.02 13.33
N GLU A 154 36.40 -1.21 14.12
CA GLU A 154 36.24 0.25 14.11
C GLU A 154 36.60 0.94 12.79
N LEU A 155 37.43 0.33 11.94
CA LEU A 155 37.81 0.87 10.63
C LEU A 155 36.85 0.48 9.50
N GLU A 156 36.00 -0.53 9.72
CA GLU A 156 35.00 -1.02 8.76
C GLU A 156 33.59 -0.53 9.09
N GLU A 157 33.22 -0.46 10.38
CA GLU A 157 31.95 0.14 10.83
C GLU A 157 31.81 1.59 10.41
N SER A 158 32.85 2.41 10.55
CA SER A 158 32.81 3.81 10.13
C SER A 158 32.59 3.98 8.63
N LYS A 159 33.05 3.02 7.80
CA LYS A 159 32.81 3.03 6.36
C LYS A 159 31.40 2.54 6.03
N LEU A 160 30.91 1.53 6.73
CA LEU A 160 29.54 1.04 6.59
C LEU A 160 28.54 2.14 6.89
N GLU A 161 28.68 2.85 8.02
CA GLU A 161 27.81 3.98 8.36
C GLU A 161 27.82 5.07 7.28
N THR A 162 29.00 5.43 6.74
CA THR A 162 29.06 6.42 5.65
C THR A 162 28.41 5.95 4.35
N ILE A 163 28.39 4.64 4.09
CA ILE A 163 27.79 4.07 2.87
C ILE A 163 26.27 3.92 3.05
N GLU A 164 25.80 3.55 4.24
CA GLU A 164 24.38 3.52 4.58
C GLU A 164 23.77 4.93 4.55
N GLU A 165 24.50 5.95 5.04
CA GLU A 165 24.09 7.34 4.95
C GLU A 165 24.04 7.84 3.50
N LYS A 166 25.03 7.46 2.67
CA LYS A 166 25.06 7.78 1.23
C LYS A 166 23.92 7.12 0.45
N LEU A 167 23.49 5.94 0.87
CA LEU A 167 22.34 5.23 0.29
C LEU A 167 20.99 5.67 0.87
N GLU A 168 21.01 6.64 1.81
CA GLU A 168 19.82 7.20 2.46
C GLU A 168 18.95 6.14 3.15
N ILE A 169 19.60 5.08 3.69
CA ILE A 169 18.89 3.94 4.27
C ILE A 169 18.12 4.38 5.52
N GLY A 170 16.85 3.99 5.60
CA GLY A 170 15.96 4.33 6.70
C GLY A 170 15.37 5.75 6.62
N LYS A 171 15.88 6.64 5.76
CA LYS A 171 15.27 7.96 5.59
C LYS A 171 13.86 7.83 4.96
N PRO A 172 12.94 8.75 5.28
CA PRO A 172 11.67 8.82 4.58
C PRO A 172 11.85 8.86 3.07
N LEU A 173 11.00 8.13 2.34
CA LEU A 173 10.95 8.28 0.88
C LEU A 173 10.35 9.63 0.54
N ASP A 174 10.99 10.33 -0.39
CA ASP A 174 10.45 11.56 -0.97
C ASP A 174 9.31 11.24 -1.93
N PHE A 175 8.18 11.93 -1.75
CA PHE A 175 7.01 11.81 -2.63
C PHE A 175 6.79 13.13 -3.35
N SER A 176 6.72 13.06 -4.68
CA SER A 176 6.33 14.23 -5.48
C SER A 176 4.80 14.36 -5.52
N LYS A 177 4.29 15.58 -5.69
CA LYS A 177 2.85 15.82 -5.86
C LYS A 177 2.30 15.25 -7.18
N GLU A 178 3.18 14.87 -8.10
CA GLU A 178 2.84 14.30 -9.40
C GLU A 178 2.59 12.79 -9.29
N GLU A 179 3.08 12.15 -8.23
CA GLU A 179 2.87 10.73 -7.91
C GLU A 179 1.51 10.48 -7.22
N LYS A 180 0.42 10.93 -7.84
CA LYS A 180 -0.94 10.71 -7.32
C LYS A 180 -1.56 9.38 -7.72
N HIS A 181 -0.96 8.71 -8.71
CA HIS A 181 -1.51 7.48 -9.23
C HIS A 181 -1.30 6.36 -8.21
N SER A 182 -2.41 5.87 -7.69
CA SER A 182 -2.37 4.66 -6.87
C SER A 182 -1.87 3.49 -7.71
N PHE A 183 -1.19 2.53 -7.09
CA PHE A 183 -0.72 1.33 -7.79
C PHE A 183 -1.83 0.61 -8.59
N GLN A 184 -3.08 0.70 -8.12
CA GLN A 184 -4.25 0.14 -8.82
C GLN A 184 -4.59 0.89 -10.11
N GLU A 185 -4.46 2.21 -10.13
CA GLU A 185 -4.65 3.03 -11.33
C GLU A 185 -3.53 2.77 -12.33
N TRP A 186 -2.30 2.58 -11.86
CA TRP A 186 -1.18 2.17 -12.71
C TRP A 186 -1.38 0.76 -13.30
N LEU A 187 -1.93 -0.18 -12.53
CA LEU A 187 -2.35 -1.50 -13.03
C LEU A 187 -3.46 -1.39 -14.10
N GLN A 188 -4.39 -0.44 -13.96
CA GLN A 188 -5.42 -0.19 -14.97
C GLN A 188 -4.82 0.40 -16.25
N LEU A 189 -3.86 1.31 -16.15
CA LEU A 189 -3.12 1.85 -17.30
C LEU A 189 -2.29 0.78 -18.02
N ALA A 190 -1.75 -0.19 -17.27
CA ALA A 190 -1.04 -1.34 -17.82
C ALA A 190 -1.97 -2.42 -18.39
N SER A 191 -3.27 -2.40 -18.03
CA SER A 191 -4.25 -3.31 -18.61
C SER A 191 -4.63 -2.82 -20.01
N PHE A 192 -4.21 -3.58 -21.03
CA PHE A 192 -4.53 -3.24 -22.42
C PHE A 192 -6.05 -3.22 -22.63
N ASN A 193 -6.57 -2.12 -23.20
CA ASN A 193 -7.97 -2.05 -23.61
C ASN A 193 -8.26 -3.17 -24.64
N PRO A 194 -9.40 -3.89 -24.51
CA PRO A 194 -9.76 -4.94 -25.45
C PRO A 194 -9.85 -4.38 -26.87
N ILE A 195 -9.25 -5.10 -27.84
CA ILE A 195 -9.26 -4.71 -29.25
C ILE A 195 -10.71 -4.61 -29.72
N ASN A 196 -11.18 -3.39 -29.97
CA ASN A 196 -12.53 -3.15 -30.42
C ASN A 196 -12.63 -3.54 -31.91
N ARG A 197 -13.15 -4.75 -32.17
CA ARG A 197 -13.26 -5.33 -33.53
C ARG A 197 -14.41 -4.74 -34.37
N GLU A 198 -15.14 -3.76 -33.83
CA GLU A 198 -16.34 -3.22 -34.47
C GLU A 198 -16.04 -2.36 -35.72
N ASN A 199 -14.80 -1.86 -35.89
CA ASN A 199 -14.42 -1.04 -37.05
C ASN A 199 -13.19 -1.60 -37.80
N ILE A 200 -13.32 -2.84 -38.27
CA ILE A 200 -12.53 -3.28 -39.43
C ILE A 200 -13.33 -2.84 -40.66
N PRO A 201 -12.79 -1.98 -41.56
CA PRO A 201 -13.47 -1.63 -42.79
C PRO A 201 -13.85 -2.91 -43.54
N LEU A 202 -15.14 -3.05 -43.86
CA LEU A 202 -15.66 -4.11 -44.69
C LEU A 202 -15.08 -3.96 -46.09
N GLU A 203 -13.89 -4.51 -46.32
CA GLU A 203 -13.41 -4.79 -47.67
C GLU A 203 -14.36 -5.77 -48.34
N GLU A 204 -14.68 -5.44 -49.59
CA GLU A 204 -15.72 -6.00 -50.42
C GLU A 204 -15.74 -7.54 -50.42
N LYS A 205 -16.96 -8.09 -50.39
CA LYS A 205 -17.22 -9.53 -50.45
C LYS A 205 -16.73 -10.10 -51.78
N THR A 206 -15.54 -10.70 -51.78
CA THR A 206 -15.08 -11.62 -52.83
C THR A 206 -15.78 -12.97 -52.67
N GLU A 207 -16.30 -13.50 -53.78
CA GLU A 207 -17.05 -14.76 -53.89
C GLU A 207 -16.29 -15.99 -53.34
N GLU A 208 -14.97 -15.87 -53.15
CA GLU A 208 -14.10 -16.91 -52.57
C GLU A 208 -14.42 -17.21 -51.10
N LYS A 209 -14.84 -16.22 -50.29
CA LYS A 209 -15.16 -16.45 -48.86
C LYS A 209 -16.44 -17.26 -48.66
N ASP A 210 -17.40 -17.20 -49.58
CA ASP A 210 -18.63 -17.99 -49.50
C ASP A 210 -18.39 -19.46 -49.89
N LEU A 211 -17.44 -19.74 -50.78
CA LEU A 211 -17.01 -21.10 -51.09
C LEU A 211 -16.32 -21.78 -49.89
N GLU A 212 -15.48 -21.05 -49.16
CA GLU A 212 -14.87 -21.57 -47.92
C GLU A 212 -15.90 -21.84 -46.82
N LYS A 213 -16.89 -20.97 -46.67
CA LYS A 213 -17.98 -21.18 -45.69
C LYS A 213 -18.80 -22.42 -46.03
N LYS A 214 -19.12 -22.65 -47.33
CA LYS A 214 -19.81 -23.87 -47.76
C LYS A 214 -19.00 -25.13 -47.45
N LYS A 215 -17.70 -25.14 -47.75
CA LYS A 215 -16.81 -26.26 -47.37
C LYS A 215 -16.77 -26.53 -45.86
N LYS A 216 -16.82 -25.48 -45.05
CA LYS A 216 -16.87 -25.60 -43.58
C LYS A 216 -18.21 -26.17 -43.10
N LEU A 217 -19.32 -25.80 -43.72
CA LEU A 217 -20.64 -26.35 -43.43
C LEU A 217 -20.72 -27.84 -43.82
N ASP A 218 -20.18 -28.22 -44.98
CA ASP A 218 -20.14 -29.63 -45.41
C ASP A 218 -19.37 -30.53 -44.43
N ILE A 219 -18.29 -30.00 -43.82
CA ILE A 219 -17.53 -30.72 -42.79
C ILE A 219 -18.35 -30.90 -41.50
N ILE A 220 -19.15 -29.90 -41.13
CA ILE A 220 -20.04 -29.97 -39.97
C ILE A 220 -21.15 -30.99 -40.21
N ASP A 221 -21.77 -30.99 -41.39
CA ASP A 221 -22.82 -31.96 -41.74
C ASP A 221 -22.27 -33.38 -41.75
N LYS A 222 -21.07 -33.59 -42.31
CA LYS A 222 -20.36 -34.87 -42.27
C LYS A 222 -20.02 -35.32 -40.85
N PHE A 223 -19.76 -34.38 -39.94
CA PHE A 223 -19.51 -34.67 -38.53
C PHE A 223 -20.79 -35.09 -37.79
N ILE A 224 -21.91 -34.41 -38.07
CA ILE A 224 -23.22 -34.76 -37.51
C ILE A 224 -23.69 -36.12 -38.03
N GLU A 225 -23.50 -36.43 -39.32
CA GLU A 225 -23.79 -37.74 -39.90
C GLU A 225 -22.93 -38.86 -39.28
N ALA A 226 -21.65 -38.60 -39.03
CA ALA A 226 -20.73 -39.58 -38.44
C ALA A 226 -21.04 -39.89 -36.96
N ASN A 227 -21.85 -39.05 -36.29
CA ASN A 227 -22.28 -39.13 -34.89
C ASN A 227 -21.29 -39.86 -33.97
N PRO A 228 -20.02 -39.39 -33.90
CA PRO A 228 -18.96 -40.14 -33.26
C PRO A 228 -19.18 -40.17 -31.75
N LYS A 229 -19.45 -41.36 -31.20
CA LYS A 229 -19.55 -41.56 -29.75
C LYS A 229 -18.15 -41.64 -29.15
N ILE A 230 -17.81 -40.67 -28.29
CA ILE A 230 -16.60 -40.70 -27.48
C ILE A 230 -16.81 -41.74 -26.37
N PRO A 231 -16.03 -42.84 -26.32
CA PRO A 231 -16.08 -43.75 -25.18
C PRO A 231 -15.61 -43.00 -23.91
N PRO A 232 -16.18 -43.30 -22.73
CA PRO A 232 -15.76 -42.67 -21.49
C PRO A 232 -14.28 -42.93 -21.25
N ILE A 233 -13.52 -41.86 -21.07
CA ILE A 233 -12.10 -41.92 -20.66
C ILE A 233 -12.04 -42.71 -19.35
N LYS A 234 -11.41 -43.89 -19.38
CA LYS A 234 -10.94 -44.54 -18.15
C LYS A 234 -9.89 -43.61 -17.55
N GLN A 235 -10.04 -43.28 -16.28
CA GLN A 235 -9.14 -42.40 -15.53
C GLN A 235 -7.71 -42.93 -15.58
N THR A 236 -6.94 -42.54 -16.60
CA THR A 236 -5.49 -42.67 -16.61
C THR A 236 -4.94 -41.36 -16.10
N GLU A 237 -4.41 -41.44 -14.88
CA GLU A 237 -3.57 -40.47 -14.17
C GLU A 237 -3.38 -39.13 -14.86
N THR A 238 -4.09 -38.12 -14.35
CA THR A 238 -3.85 -36.72 -14.67
C THR A 238 -2.43 -36.37 -14.26
N LYS A 239 -1.49 -36.34 -15.21
CA LYS A 239 -0.22 -35.67 -14.98
C LYS A 239 -0.54 -34.21 -14.69
N PRO A 240 -0.11 -33.65 -13.54
CA PRO A 240 -0.35 -32.25 -13.26
C PRO A 240 0.32 -31.44 -14.37
N ILE A 241 -0.48 -30.63 -15.07
CA ILE A 241 0.04 -29.55 -15.90
C ILE A 241 0.79 -28.63 -14.95
N VAL A 242 2.11 -28.72 -14.99
CA VAL A 242 2.99 -27.72 -14.40
C VAL A 242 2.87 -26.52 -15.33
N LEU A 243 1.96 -25.60 -15.01
CA LEU A 243 2.02 -24.24 -15.51
C LEU A 243 3.36 -23.68 -15.03
N GLN A 244 4.38 -23.71 -15.88
CA GLN A 244 5.56 -22.88 -15.66
C GLN A 244 5.02 -21.45 -15.61
N GLN A 245 5.04 -20.85 -14.43
CA GLN A 245 4.95 -19.40 -14.33
C GLN A 245 6.12 -18.89 -15.18
N THR A 246 5.83 -18.46 -16.40
CA THR A 246 6.76 -17.57 -17.09
C THR A 246 6.78 -16.35 -16.21
N GLU A 247 7.85 -16.16 -15.44
CA GLU A 247 8.17 -14.86 -14.86
C GLU A 247 8.24 -13.92 -16.06
N GLY A 248 7.12 -13.26 -16.36
CA GLY A 248 7.05 -12.32 -17.46
C GLY A 248 8.08 -11.23 -17.23
N ASP A 249 8.54 -10.59 -18.30
CA ASP A 249 9.50 -9.48 -18.21
C ASP A 249 8.93 -8.34 -17.33
N THR A 250 9.23 -8.36 -16.04
CA THR A 250 8.87 -7.28 -15.10
C THR A 250 9.77 -6.05 -15.26
N SER A 251 10.68 -6.08 -16.24
CA SER A 251 11.64 -5.02 -16.55
C SER A 251 10.96 -3.65 -16.71
N TYR A 252 9.77 -3.62 -17.30
CA TYR A 252 9.00 -2.38 -17.46
C TYR A 252 8.62 -1.71 -16.12
N LEU A 253 8.38 -2.51 -15.08
CA LEU A 253 7.94 -2.04 -13.76
C LEU A 253 9.09 -1.54 -12.88
N MET A 254 10.35 -1.64 -13.31
CA MET A 254 11.50 -1.23 -12.50
C MET A 254 11.64 0.30 -12.48
N THR A 255 11.60 0.85 -11.27
CA THR A 255 11.75 2.29 -10.96
C THR A 255 12.80 2.49 -9.86
N GLU A 256 13.35 3.70 -9.77
CA GLU A 256 14.32 4.06 -8.73
C GLU A 256 13.77 3.84 -7.31
N THR A 257 12.52 4.26 -7.09
CA THR A 257 11.80 4.08 -5.82
C THR A 257 11.64 2.59 -5.48
N LEU A 258 11.30 1.76 -6.48
CA LEU A 258 11.20 0.31 -6.26
C LEU A 258 12.55 -0.31 -5.88
N ALA A 259 13.65 0.15 -6.50
CA ALA A 259 14.99 -0.29 -6.15
C ALA A 259 15.37 0.09 -4.71
N LYS A 260 15.07 1.33 -4.27
CA LYS A 260 15.20 1.77 -2.88
C LYS A 260 14.38 0.90 -1.92
N VAL A 261 13.12 0.60 -2.27
CA VAL A 261 12.25 -0.27 -1.47
C VAL A 261 12.82 -1.69 -1.32
N TYR A 262 13.43 -2.26 -2.37
CA TYR A 262 14.10 -3.56 -2.25
C TYR A 262 15.30 -3.53 -1.31
N LEU A 263 16.05 -2.43 -1.31
CA LEU A 263 17.18 -2.21 -0.41
C LEU A 263 16.72 -2.15 1.04
N GLU A 264 15.69 -1.35 1.35
CA GLU A 264 15.05 -1.27 2.67
C GLU A 264 14.56 -2.64 3.17
N GLN A 265 14.06 -3.47 2.26
CA GLN A 265 13.63 -4.84 2.58
C GLN A 265 14.80 -5.85 2.69
N LYS A 266 16.05 -5.40 2.61
CA LYS A 266 17.27 -6.23 2.57
C LYS A 266 17.30 -7.24 1.40
N LYS A 267 16.54 -6.97 0.33
CA LYS A 267 16.51 -7.79 -0.90
C LYS A 267 17.56 -7.30 -1.89
N TYR A 268 18.83 -7.41 -1.52
CA TYR A 268 19.96 -6.83 -2.27
C TYR A 268 20.03 -7.27 -3.74
N GLN A 269 19.81 -8.56 -4.02
CA GLN A 269 19.83 -9.08 -5.39
C GLN A 269 18.79 -8.40 -6.30
N LYS A 270 17.57 -8.18 -5.79
CA LYS A 270 16.49 -7.52 -6.54
C LYS A 270 16.76 -6.03 -6.70
N ALA A 271 17.35 -5.39 -5.69
CA ALA A 271 17.77 -3.99 -5.80
C ALA A 271 18.85 -3.80 -6.88
N ILE A 272 19.85 -4.68 -6.93
CA ILE A 272 20.91 -4.66 -7.96
C ILE A 272 20.30 -4.85 -9.35
N GLN A 273 19.45 -5.86 -9.54
CA GLN A 273 18.77 -6.10 -10.82
C GLN A 273 17.92 -4.90 -11.27
N ALA A 274 17.20 -4.27 -10.33
CA ALA A 274 16.41 -3.07 -10.64
C ALA A 274 17.32 -1.93 -11.13
N TYR A 275 18.45 -1.68 -10.47
CA TYR A 275 19.41 -0.66 -10.92
C TYR A 275 20.09 -1.01 -12.25
N GLU A 276 20.39 -2.29 -12.51
CA GLU A 276 20.91 -2.74 -13.80
C GLU A 276 19.91 -2.48 -14.94
N ILE A 277 18.62 -2.76 -14.71
CA ILE A 277 17.55 -2.46 -15.66
C ILE A 277 17.42 -0.94 -15.86
N LEU A 278 17.55 -0.13 -14.80
CA LEU A 278 17.51 1.33 -14.88
C LEU A 278 18.71 1.92 -15.63
N ILE A 279 19.90 1.32 -15.57
CA ILE A 279 21.06 1.71 -16.38
C ILE A 279 20.74 1.55 -17.87
N LEU A 280 20.09 0.44 -18.25
CA LEU A 280 19.69 0.18 -19.63
C LEU A 280 18.58 1.14 -20.09
N LYS A 281 17.66 1.51 -19.18
CA LYS A 281 16.52 2.40 -19.47
C LYS A 281 16.91 3.89 -19.50
N TYR A 282 17.85 4.32 -18.66
CA TYR A 282 18.27 5.71 -18.47
C TYR A 282 19.81 5.83 -18.46
N PRO A 283 20.47 5.70 -19.62
CA PRO A 283 21.93 5.67 -19.72
C PRO A 283 22.61 6.97 -19.24
N GLU A 284 21.90 8.10 -19.26
CA GLU A 284 22.38 9.39 -18.72
C GLU A 284 22.71 9.31 -17.22
N LYS A 285 21.97 8.49 -16.47
CA LYS A 285 22.15 8.28 -15.02
C LYS A 285 23.00 7.04 -14.71
N SER A 286 23.63 6.44 -15.72
CA SER A 286 24.35 5.17 -15.57
C SER A 286 25.45 5.19 -14.51
N SER A 287 26.24 6.28 -14.45
CA SER A 287 27.29 6.45 -13.43
C SER A 287 26.73 6.45 -12.01
N LEU A 288 25.62 7.16 -11.78
CA LEU A 288 24.95 7.23 -10.48
C LEU A 288 24.45 5.85 -10.05
N PHE A 289 23.83 5.09 -10.97
CA PHE A 289 23.35 3.75 -10.66
C PHE A 289 24.48 2.74 -10.44
N ALA A 290 25.60 2.87 -11.17
CA ALA A 290 26.78 2.04 -10.96
C ALA A 290 27.40 2.24 -9.57
N ASP A 291 27.45 3.49 -9.10
CA ASP A 291 27.88 3.81 -7.74
C ASP A 291 26.97 3.16 -6.70
N ARG A 292 25.64 3.29 -6.86
CA ARG A 292 24.66 2.65 -5.95
C ARG A 292 24.77 1.12 -5.93
N ILE A 293 24.96 0.48 -7.09
CA ILE A 293 25.18 -0.96 -7.15
C ILE A 293 26.45 -1.36 -6.39
N SER A 294 27.51 -0.56 -6.49
CA SER A 294 28.77 -0.82 -5.78
C SER A 294 28.59 -0.70 -4.27
N ASP A 295 27.91 0.35 -3.83
CA ASP A 295 27.56 0.57 -2.42
C ASP A 295 26.69 -0.58 -1.87
N ILE A 296 25.68 -1.03 -2.63
CA ILE A 296 24.81 -2.16 -2.23
C ILE A 296 25.60 -3.48 -2.15
N LYS A 297 26.50 -3.74 -3.11
CA LYS A 297 27.35 -4.94 -3.09
C LYS A 297 28.28 -4.94 -1.88
N PHE A 298 28.79 -3.77 -1.49
CA PHE A 298 29.60 -3.62 -0.27
C PHE A 298 28.78 -3.96 0.99
N ILE A 299 27.56 -3.43 1.11
CA ILE A 299 26.66 -3.77 2.22
C ILE A 299 26.34 -5.28 2.25
N GLN A 300 26.06 -5.88 1.09
CA GLN A 300 25.73 -7.30 0.99
C GLN A 300 26.88 -8.21 1.46
N GLN A 301 28.14 -7.81 1.23
CA GLN A 301 29.31 -8.59 1.64
C GLN A 301 29.59 -8.52 3.14
N ASN A 302 29.25 -7.41 3.79
CA ASN A 302 29.50 -7.20 5.22
C ASN A 302 28.34 -7.66 6.12
N ASN A 303 27.12 -7.77 5.58
CA ASN A 303 25.94 -8.24 6.32
C ASN A 303 25.68 -9.76 6.20
N ASN A 304 26.54 -10.51 5.49
CA ASN A 304 26.49 -11.96 5.32
C ASN A 304 27.54 -12.65 6.18
#